data_AF-A0A976HR99-F1
#
_entry.id   AF-A0A976HR99-F1
#
_cell.length_a   1.000
_cell.length_b   1.000
_cell.length_c   1.000
_cell.angle_alpha   90.00
_cell.angle_beta   90.00
_cell.angle_gamma   90.00
#
_symmetry.space_group_name_H-M   'P 1'
#
loop_
_entity.id
_entity.type
_entity.pdbx_description
1 polymer ?
#
loop_
_entity_poly.entity_id
_entity_poly.type
_entity_poly.pdbx_seq_one_letter_code
_entity_poly.pdbx_strand_id
1 'polypeptide(L)'
;MTQEFKITANFFQTKKRCVFRTKQIAMKTIIKTLACALALTTSFAFASPTEEKTAAKFEASAFTTKDASIRVAVKKNVHERVYLTLRNAKGEVLYAETISKNDMSYAAKLNVSELADGSYQIEIKAGK
;
A
#
# COMPACT_ATOMS: atom_id res chain seq x y z
N MET A 1 -21.83 -0.01 3.89
CA MET A 1 -20.81 0.75 3.16
C MET A 1 -19.50 -0.01 3.31
N THR A 2 -18.97 -0.50 2.19
CA THR A 2 -17.82 -1.41 2.15
C THR A 2 -16.79 -0.77 1.25
N GLN A 3 -15.64 -0.37 1.80
CA GLN A 3 -14.52 0.13 1.00
C GLN A 3 -13.50 -0.99 0.83
N GLU A 4 -13.12 -1.27 -0.41
CA GLU A 4 -12.09 -2.24 -0.75
C GLU A 4 -10.84 -1.55 -1.31
N PHE A 5 -9.68 -1.86 -0.74
CA PHE A 5 -8.39 -1.36 -1.19
C PHE A 5 -7.57 -2.52 -1.74
N LYS A 6 -7.22 -2.46 -3.02
CA LYS A 6 -6.30 -3.43 -3.64
C LYS A 6 -4.88 -2.90 -3.51
N ILE A 7 -4.07 -3.61 -2.74
CA ILE A 7 -2.67 -3.30 -2.49
C ILE A 7 -1.81 -4.32 -3.22
N THR A 8 -0.95 -3.85 -4.11
CA THR A 8 0.07 -4.70 -4.73
C THR A 8 1.38 -4.45 -4.02
N ALA A 9 1.81 -5.41 -3.20
CA ALA A 9 3.10 -5.34 -2.53
C ALA A 9 4.16 -5.92 -3.47
N ASN A 10 4.89 -5.05 -4.17
CA ASN A 10 6.09 -5.41 -4.91
C ASN A 10 7.31 -5.20 -4.01
N PHE A 11 7.63 -6.18 -3.18
CA PHE A 11 8.70 -6.06 -2.18
C PHE A 11 10.11 -6.16 -2.77
N PHE A 12 10.20 -6.49 -4.06
CA PHE A 12 11.46 -6.81 -4.74
C PHE A 12 12.32 -5.61 -5.20
N GLN A 13 11.92 -4.35 -4.96
CA GLN A 13 12.63 -3.18 -5.52
C GLN A 13 13.73 -2.57 -4.63
N THR A 14 13.90 -2.96 -3.37
CA THR A 14 14.88 -2.31 -2.46
C THR A 14 16.14 -3.12 -2.16
N LYS A 15 16.37 -4.26 -2.82
CA LYS A 15 17.58 -5.08 -2.60
C LYS A 15 18.58 -5.14 -3.75
N LYS A 16 18.52 -4.20 -4.70
CA LYS A 16 19.52 -4.12 -5.78
C LYS A 16 20.23 -2.78 -5.81
N ARG A 17 21.45 -2.82 -5.25
CA ARG A 17 22.63 -1.98 -5.54
C ARG A 17 22.53 -0.50 -5.19
N CYS A 18 23.21 -0.12 -4.12
CA CYS A 18 24.10 1.03 -4.19
C CYS A 18 25.39 0.76 -3.39
N VAL A 19 26.22 -0.14 -3.92
CA VAL A 19 27.67 0.01 -3.72
C VAL A 19 28.11 1.04 -4.74
N PHE A 20 28.02 2.32 -4.39
CA PHE A 20 28.70 3.40 -5.13
C PHE A 20 29.87 3.88 -4.31
N ARG A 21 30.91 3.04 -4.29
CA ARG A 21 32.27 3.45 -4.00
C ARG A 21 32.95 3.63 -5.35
N THR A 22 33.12 4.87 -5.81
CA THR A 22 34.27 5.26 -6.65
C THR A 22 34.42 6.78 -6.71
N LYS A 23 35.63 7.20 -6.35
CA LYS A 23 36.28 8.49 -6.65
C LYS A 23 35.76 9.18 -7.92
N GLN A 24 35.37 10.44 -7.78
CA GLN A 24 35.32 11.40 -8.88
C GLN A 24 36.75 11.89 -9.17
N ILE A 25 37.29 11.56 -10.35
CA ILE A 25 38.45 12.24 -10.95
C ILE A 25 38.06 12.61 -12.39
N ALA A 26 38.27 13.87 -12.73
CA ALA A 26 37.81 14.54 -13.94
C ALA A 26 38.76 14.34 -15.14
N MET A 27 38.20 14.08 -16.34
CA MET A 27 38.11 14.98 -17.51
C MET A 27 37.96 14.21 -18.85
N LYS A 28 37.12 14.78 -19.72
CA LYS A 28 37.09 14.73 -21.20
C LYS A 28 37.13 13.36 -21.88
N THR A 29 36.01 12.99 -22.53
CA THR A 29 36.00 12.54 -23.93
C THR A 29 34.57 12.47 -24.47
N ILE A 30 34.44 12.98 -25.68
CA ILE A 30 33.27 13.00 -26.56
C ILE A 30 33.13 11.57 -27.11
N ILE A 31 31.95 10.94 -27.06
CA ILE A 31 31.41 9.99 -28.07
C ILE A 31 29.94 9.69 -27.73
N LYS A 32 29.10 9.87 -28.75
CA LYS A 32 27.71 9.43 -28.86
C LYS A 32 27.55 7.95 -28.47
N THR A 33 26.73 7.68 -27.47
CA THR A 33 25.96 6.42 -27.40
C THR A 33 24.53 6.74 -26.96
N LEU A 34 23.70 6.96 -27.98
CA LEU A 34 22.26 6.86 -27.92
C LEU A 34 21.89 5.40 -27.58
N ALA A 35 21.83 5.07 -26.30
CA ALA A 35 21.20 3.84 -25.83
C ALA A 35 19.88 4.22 -25.17
N CYS A 36 18.82 4.21 -25.97
CA CYS A 36 17.45 4.38 -25.53
C CYS A 36 17.04 3.11 -24.77
N ALA A 37 17.38 3.02 -23.49
CA ALA A 37 16.75 2.08 -22.58
C ALA A 37 15.45 2.73 -22.10
N LEU A 38 14.36 2.53 -22.86
CA LEU A 38 13.01 2.68 -22.32
C LEU A 38 12.85 1.62 -21.23
N ALA A 39 13.26 1.97 -20.01
CA ALA A 39 12.74 1.33 -18.83
C ALA A 39 11.23 1.60 -18.86
N LEU A 40 10.45 0.58 -19.21
CA LEU A 40 9.00 0.56 -19.03
C LEU A 40 8.75 0.80 -17.55
N THR A 41 8.56 2.07 -17.17
CA THR A 41 8.05 2.43 -15.86
C THR A 41 6.61 1.94 -15.85
N THR A 42 6.40 0.75 -15.29
CA THR A 42 5.07 0.29 -14.89
C THR A 42 4.60 1.25 -13.81
N SER A 43 3.85 2.27 -14.25
CA SER A 43 3.07 3.14 -13.38
C SER A 43 2.03 2.25 -12.69
N PHE A 44 2.31 1.88 -11.44
CA PHE A 44 1.27 1.37 -10.57
C PHE A 44 0.37 2.56 -10.24
N ALA A 45 -0.72 2.68 -10.98
CA ALA A 45 -1.81 3.56 -10.62
C ALA A 45 -2.37 3.06 -9.29
N PHE A 46 -2.03 3.74 -8.19
CA PHE A 46 -2.77 3.63 -6.95
C PHE A 46 -4.12 4.30 -7.20
N ALA A 47 -5.05 3.52 -7.77
CA ALA A 47 -6.45 3.90 -7.83
C ALA A 47 -6.98 3.83 -6.41
N SER A 48 -6.88 4.95 -5.68
CA SER A 48 -7.79 5.22 -4.58
C SER A 48 -9.20 5.06 -5.17
N PRO A 49 -10.05 4.17 -4.65
CA PRO A 49 -11.43 4.13 -5.09
C PRO A 49 -12.02 5.49 -4.75
N THR A 50 -12.25 6.31 -5.77
CA THR A 50 -13.07 7.51 -5.66
C THR A 50 -14.49 7.00 -5.57
N GLU A 51 -14.86 6.44 -4.41
CA GLU A 51 -16.26 6.19 -4.12
C GLU A 51 -16.93 7.53 -3.90
N GLU A 52 -17.89 7.76 -4.78
CA GLU A 52 -18.70 8.95 -4.89
C GLU A 52 -19.30 9.33 -3.53
N LYS A 53 -19.17 10.63 -3.27
CA LYS A 53 -19.82 11.50 -2.28
C LYS A 53 -21.19 11.03 -1.77
N THR A 54 -21.23 9.95 -1.01
CA THR A 54 -22.26 9.67 0.00
C THR A 54 -21.55 9.91 1.32
N ALA A 55 -22.02 10.88 2.13
CA ALA A 55 -21.39 11.29 3.38
C ALA A 55 -20.79 10.08 4.12
N ALA A 56 -19.47 9.90 3.97
CA ALA A 56 -18.84 8.64 4.33
C ALA A 56 -18.88 8.53 5.84
N LYS A 57 -19.62 7.53 6.34
CA LYS A 57 -19.74 7.24 7.77
C LYS A 57 -18.35 7.03 8.43
N PHE A 58 -17.37 6.68 7.61
CA PHE A 58 -15.97 6.58 7.97
C PHE A 58 -15.09 6.92 6.77
N GLU A 59 -13.95 7.53 7.04
CA GLU A 59 -12.84 7.71 6.12
C GLU A 59 -11.82 6.59 6.38
N ALA A 60 -11.32 5.96 5.32
CA ALA A 60 -10.28 4.95 5.44
C ALA A 60 -9.20 5.17 4.40
N SER A 61 -7.96 4.90 4.78
CA SER A 61 -6.81 4.93 3.89
C SER A 61 -5.87 3.78 4.22
N ALA A 62 -5.30 3.17 3.18
CA ALA A 62 -4.34 2.09 3.33
C ALA A 62 -3.19 2.27 2.35
N PHE A 63 -1.95 2.14 2.82
CA PHE A 63 -0.76 2.27 1.97
C PHE A 63 0.39 1.39 2.46
N THR A 64 1.25 0.99 1.53
CA THR A 64 2.47 0.24 1.81
C THR A 64 3.65 1.18 2.05
N THR A 65 4.44 0.91 3.08
CA THR A 65 5.73 1.56 3.29
C THR A 65 6.86 0.75 2.65
N LYS A 66 8.02 1.39 2.49
CA LYS A 66 9.25 0.76 1.98
C LYS A 66 9.77 -0.37 2.91
N ASP A 67 9.31 -0.40 4.15
CA ASP A 67 9.73 -1.33 5.20
C ASP A 67 8.82 -2.58 5.29
N ALA A 68 8.17 -2.98 4.18
CA ALA A 68 7.20 -4.10 4.14
C ALA A 68 6.08 -3.96 5.17
N SER A 69 5.64 -2.75 5.44
CA SER A 69 4.54 -2.54 6.36
C SER A 69 3.36 -1.95 5.63
N ILE A 70 2.19 -2.55 5.78
CA ILE A 70 0.94 -1.93 5.36
C ILE A 70 0.44 -1.10 6.54
N ARG A 71 0.25 0.20 6.30
CA ARG A 71 -0.41 1.08 7.26
C ARG A 71 -1.84 1.27 6.83
N VAL A 72 -2.75 1.04 7.76
CA VAL A 72 -4.18 1.28 7.58
C VAL A 72 -4.62 2.27 8.63
N ALA A 73 -5.30 3.33 8.21
CA ALA A 73 -5.91 4.32 9.09
C ALA A 73 -7.39 4.42 8.76
N VAL A 74 -8.22 4.28 9.79
CA VAL A 74 -9.67 4.40 9.73
C VAL A 74 -10.08 5.50 10.70
N LYS A 75 -10.79 6.50 10.20
CA LYS A 75 -11.36 7.57 10.98
C LYS A 75 -12.87 7.52 10.84
N LYS A 76 -13.57 7.33 11.94
CA LYS A 76 -15.02 7.27 11.97
C LYS A 76 -15.59 8.66 12.15
N ASN A 77 -16.69 8.93 11.46
CA ASN A 77 -17.49 10.12 11.67
C ASN A 77 -18.76 9.81 12.49
N VAL A 78 -19.05 8.53 12.73
CA VAL A 78 -20.19 8.02 13.52
C VAL A 78 -19.76 6.88 14.44
N HIS A 79 -20.47 6.72 15.56
CA HIS A 79 -20.27 5.65 16.55
C HIS A 79 -20.77 4.28 16.08
N GLU A 80 -20.23 3.79 14.96
CA GLU A 80 -20.57 2.50 14.36
C GLU A 80 -19.38 1.52 14.50
N ARG A 81 -19.67 0.22 14.56
CA ARG A 81 -18.61 -0.80 14.51
C ARG A 81 -18.05 -0.86 13.10
N VAL A 82 -16.73 -1.03 13.00
CA VAL A 82 -16.06 -1.17 11.70
C VAL A 82 -15.24 -2.46 11.74
N TYR A 83 -15.39 -3.28 10.71
CA TYR A 83 -14.66 -4.51 10.51
C TYR A 83 -13.60 -4.28 9.44
N LEU A 84 -12.34 -4.57 9.78
CA LEU A 84 -11.19 -4.49 8.89
C LEU A 84 -10.72 -5.91 8.60
N THR A 85 -10.66 -6.29 7.33
CA THR A 85 -10.20 -7.64 6.92
C THR A 85 -9.14 -7.52 5.83
N LEU A 86 -8.00 -8.17 6.03
CA LEU A 86 -6.96 -8.33 5.02
C LEU A 86 -7.07 -9.73 4.43
N ARG A 87 -7.19 -9.80 3.11
CA ARG A 87 -7.22 -11.04 2.34
C ARG A 87 -6.07 -11.11 1.36
N ASN A 88 -5.56 -12.30 1.11
CA ASN A 88 -4.62 -12.54 0.02
C ASN A 88 -5.35 -12.72 -1.33
N ALA A 89 -4.59 -12.85 -2.42
CA ALA A 89 -5.15 -13.12 -3.75
C ALA A 89 -5.96 -14.42 -3.85
N LYS A 90 -5.75 -15.39 -2.94
CA LYS A 90 -6.51 -16.64 -2.86
C LYS A 90 -7.82 -16.47 -2.08
N GLY A 91 -8.07 -15.30 -1.49
CA GLY A 91 -9.24 -15.03 -0.66
C GLY A 91 -9.10 -15.48 0.80
N GLU A 92 -7.93 -15.97 1.21
CA GLU A 92 -7.65 -16.35 2.60
C GLU A 92 -7.51 -15.10 3.46
N VAL A 93 -8.17 -15.09 4.62
CA VAL A 93 -8.11 -14.00 5.58
C VAL A 93 -6.81 -14.11 6.36
N LEU A 94 -5.89 -13.17 6.15
CA LEU A 94 -4.61 -13.10 6.85
C LEU A 94 -4.70 -12.28 8.12
N TYR A 95 -5.61 -11.31 8.16
CA TYR A 95 -5.81 -10.46 9.32
C TYR A 95 -7.27 -9.99 9.38
N ALA A 96 -7.84 -9.95 10.58
CA ALA A 96 -9.18 -9.43 10.82
C ALA A 96 -9.21 -8.69 12.15
N GLU A 97 -9.72 -7.48 12.13
CA GLU A 97 -9.86 -6.64 13.31
C GLU A 97 -11.28 -6.06 13.38
N THR A 98 -11.82 -6.01 14.60
CA THR A 98 -13.10 -5.34 14.86
C THR A 98 -12.89 -4.11 15.71
N ILE A 99 -13.19 -2.94 15.14
CA ILE A 99 -13.06 -1.64 15.80
C ILE A 99 -14.39 -1.33 16.50
N SER A 100 -14.34 -1.16 17.83
CA SER A 100 -15.53 -0.91 18.65
C SER A 100 -16.18 0.44 18.34
N LYS A 101 -17.47 0.57 18.65
CA LYS A 101 -18.25 1.81 18.41
C LYS A 101 -17.74 3.04 19.18
N ASN A 102 -16.99 2.81 20.26
CA ASN A 102 -16.41 3.87 21.09
C ASN A 102 -15.13 4.44 20.47
N ASP A 103 -14.45 3.66 19.62
CA ASP A 103 -13.19 4.06 19.01
C ASP A 103 -13.45 4.84 17.73
N MET A 104 -13.22 6.15 17.79
CA MET A 104 -13.45 7.08 16.68
C MET A 104 -12.32 7.05 15.64
N SER A 105 -11.13 6.58 16.01
CA SER A 105 -10.00 6.44 15.09
C SER A 105 -9.25 5.17 15.40
N TYR A 106 -8.81 4.48 14.35
CA TYR A 106 -8.03 3.26 14.46
C TYR A 106 -6.91 3.29 13.44
N ALA A 107 -5.71 2.93 13.87
CA ALA A 107 -4.55 2.83 13.00
C ALA A 107 -3.81 1.53 13.30
N ALA A 108 -3.61 0.71 12.27
CA ALA A 108 -2.88 -0.54 12.36
C ALA A 108 -1.65 -0.50 11.45
N LYS A 109 -0.56 -1.08 11.95
CA LYS A 109 0.65 -1.38 11.18
C LYS A 109 0.75 -2.89 11.04
N LEU A 110 0.51 -3.37 9.84
CA LEU A 110 0.60 -4.78 9.48
C LEU A 110 1.99 -5.02 8.90
N ASN A 111 2.80 -5.86 9.56
CA ASN A 111 4.07 -6.28 9.01
C ASN A 111 3.82 -7.38 7.98
N VAL A 112 4.14 -7.11 6.72
CA VAL A 112 3.99 -8.07 5.61
C VAL A 112 5.35 -8.54 5.08
N SER A 113 6.43 -8.33 5.85
CA SER A 113 7.80 -8.76 5.48
C SER A 113 7.93 -10.27 5.33
N GLU A 114 7.11 -11.01 6.09
CA GLU A 114 7.08 -12.48 6.07
C GLU A 114 6.04 -13.03 5.08
N LEU A 115 5.24 -12.14 4.46
CA LEU A 115 4.26 -12.54 3.45
C LEU A 115 4.92 -12.53 2.07
N ALA A 116 4.45 -13.42 1.19
CA ALA A 116 4.94 -13.50 -0.18
C ALA A 116 4.60 -12.22 -0.98
N ASP A 117 5.40 -11.93 -1.99
CA ASP A 117 5.05 -10.91 -2.97
C ASP A 117 3.70 -11.26 -3.62
N GLY A 118 2.81 -10.28 -3.74
CA GLY A 118 1.48 -10.53 -4.26
C GLY A 118 0.50 -9.38 -4.12
N SER A 119 -0.71 -9.64 -4.62
CA SER A 119 -1.85 -8.75 -4.46
C SER A 119 -2.64 -9.11 -3.20
N TYR A 120 -2.89 -8.09 -2.40
CA TYR A 120 -3.65 -8.17 -1.17
C TYR A 120 -4.85 -7.24 -1.25
N GLN A 121 -5.94 -7.64 -0.59
CA GLN A 121 -7.18 -6.90 -0.57
C GLN A 121 -7.51 -6.54 0.87
N ILE A 122 -7.71 -5.26 1.14
CA ILE A 122 -8.18 -4.76 2.43
C ILE A 122 -9.62 -4.35 2.28
N GLU A 123 -10.47 -5.01 3.05
CA GLU A 123 -11.90 -4.81 3.07
C GLU A 123 -12.27 -4.12 4.38
N ILE A 124 -12.89 -2.96 4.29
CA ILE A 124 -13.33 -2.15 5.43
C ILE A 124 -14.83 -2.00 5.36
N LYS A 125 -15.51 -2.63 6.33
CA LYS A 125 -16.97 -2.63 6.43
C LYS A 125 -17.42 -1.88 7.66
N ALA A 126 -18.17 -0.81 7.49
CA ALA A 126 -18.92 -0.24 8.62
C ALA A 126 -20.28 -0.92 8.75
N GLY A 127 -20.61 -1.26 9.99
CA GLY A 127 -21.92 -1.77 10.37
C GLY A 127 -22.07 -3.29 10.25
N LYS A 128 -23.18 -3.76 10.79
CA LYS A 128 -23.76 -5.08 10.56
C LYS A 128 -25.09 -4.87 9.84
#